data_AF-A0A7M6DRW7-F1
#
_entry.id   AF-A0A7M6DRW7-F1
#
_cell.length_a   1.000
_cell.length_b   1.000
_cell.length_c   1.000
_cell.angle_alpha   90.00
_cell.angle_beta   90.00
_cell.angle_gamma   90.00
#
_symmetry.space_group_name_H-M   'P 1'
#
loop_
_entity.id
_entity.type
_entity.pdbx_description
1 polymer ?
#
loop_
_entity_poly.entity_id
_entity_poly.type
_entity_poly.pdbx_seq_one_letter_code
_entity_poly.pdbx_strand_id
1 'polypeptide(L)'
;MIMATNRPDTLDPALLRPGRLDRKIHIDLPNEQGRMDILKIHSAPITKHGEIDYEAIVKLSDGFNGADLRNVCTEAGMFAIRGERDYVTQEDFMKAVRKLADNKKLETKLDYKPI
;
A
#
# COMPACT_ATOMS: atom_id res chain seq x y z
N MET A 1 -20.98 17.47 0.63
CA MET A 1 -19.56 17.71 0.26
C MET A 1 -18.71 16.59 0.83
N ILE A 2 -17.67 16.16 0.11
CA ILE A 2 -16.68 15.19 0.59
C ILE A 2 -15.34 15.92 0.61
N MET A 3 -14.66 15.92 1.76
CA MET A 3 -13.33 16.50 1.94
C MET A 3 -12.34 15.40 2.30
N ALA A 4 -11.08 15.56 1.90
CA ALA A 4 -9.98 14.64 2.25
C ALA A 4 -8.78 15.45 2.74
N THR A 5 -8.17 15.03 3.85
CA THR A 5 -6.93 15.61 4.37
C THR A 5 -6.08 14.54 5.04
N ASN A 6 -4.77 14.66 4.90
CA ASN A 6 -3.79 13.84 5.61
C ASN A 6 -3.28 14.55 6.88
N ARG A 7 -3.63 15.83 7.10
CA ARG A 7 -3.18 16.67 8.22
C ARG A 7 -4.35 17.43 8.83
N PRO A 8 -5.25 16.75 9.55
CA PRO A 8 -6.43 17.41 10.11
C PRO A 8 -6.08 18.39 11.25
N ASP A 9 -4.91 18.25 11.86
CA ASP A 9 -4.34 19.13 12.89
C ASP A 9 -4.10 20.56 12.38
N THR A 10 -3.88 20.73 11.07
CA THR A 10 -3.65 22.04 10.45
C THR A 10 -4.94 22.75 10.01
N LEU A 11 -6.10 22.11 10.16
CA LEU A 11 -7.37 22.69 9.74
C LEU A 11 -7.91 23.71 10.77
N ASP A 12 -8.61 24.73 10.28
CA ASP A 12 -9.31 25.69 11.14
C ASP A 12 -10.37 24.96 12.00
N PRO A 13 -10.32 25.08 13.34
CA PRO A 13 -11.32 24.51 14.24
C PRO A 13 -12.76 24.92 13.89
N ALA A 14 -12.95 26.08 13.27
CA ALA A 14 -14.26 26.52 12.81
C ALA A 14 -14.89 25.59 11.77
N LEU A 15 -14.08 24.96 10.90
CA LEU A 15 -14.52 23.99 9.90
C LEU A 15 -14.88 22.63 10.53
N LEU A 16 -14.22 22.27 11.63
CA LEU A 16 -14.43 21.00 12.34
C LEU A 16 -15.66 21.00 13.26
N ARG A 17 -16.35 22.14 13.42
CA ARG A 17 -17.57 22.25 14.22
C ARG A 17 -18.75 21.53 13.55
N PRO A 18 -19.61 20.85 14.35
CA PRO A 18 -20.87 20.28 13.87
C PRO A 18 -21.72 21.32 13.11
N GLY A 19 -22.36 20.89 12.02
CA GLY A 19 -23.10 21.73 11.08
C GLY A 19 -22.32 22.12 9.81
N ARG A 20 -21.02 21.84 9.74
CA ARG A 20 -20.17 22.07 8.55
C ARG A 20 -19.60 20.74 8.03
N LEU A 21 -18.89 20.03 8.93
CA LEU A 21 -18.37 18.69 8.71
C LEU A 21 -18.93 17.75 9.77
N ASP A 22 -20.09 17.17 9.47
CA ASP A 22 -20.83 16.35 10.45
C ASP A 22 -20.22 14.96 10.64
N ARG A 23 -19.71 14.34 9.57
CA ARG A 23 -19.07 13.03 9.63
C ARG A 23 -17.58 13.15 9.40
N LYS A 24 -16.81 12.60 10.34
CA LYS A 24 -15.37 12.43 10.26
C LYS A 24 -15.10 10.95 10.06
N ILE A 25 -14.56 10.57 8.90
CA ILE A 25 -14.26 9.18 8.57
C ILE A 25 -12.75 9.04 8.62
N HIS A 26 -12.26 8.17 9.50
CA HIS A 26 -10.85 7.80 9.54
C HIS A 26 -10.62 6.60 8.62
N ILE A 27 -9.54 6.64 7.84
CA ILE A 27 -9.13 5.56 6.97
C ILE A 27 -7.79 5.05 7.49
N ASP A 28 -7.84 3.90 8.16
CA ASP A 28 -6.66 3.24 8.70
C ASP A 28 -5.80 2.60 7.61
N LEU A 29 -4.57 2.22 7.97
CA LEU A 29 -3.77 1.33 7.15
C LEU A 29 -4.49 -0.01 6.95
N PRO A 30 -4.32 -0.65 5.78
CA PRO A 30 -4.96 -1.93 5.50
C PRO A 30 -4.47 -3.02 6.48
N ASN A 31 -5.43 -3.76 7.03
CA ASN A 31 -5.15 -4.98 7.78
C ASN A 31 -4.63 -6.09 6.84
N GLU A 32 -4.23 -7.23 7.41
CA GLU A 32 -3.65 -8.35 6.65
C GLU A 32 -4.50 -8.77 5.45
N GLN A 33 -5.82 -8.95 5.67
CA GLN A 33 -6.76 -9.31 4.62
C GLN A 33 -6.88 -8.20 3.56
N GLY A 34 -6.98 -6.93 3.98
CA GLY A 34 -7.05 -5.79 3.09
C GLY A 34 -5.79 -5.64 2.23
N ARG A 35 -4.61 -5.93 2.79
CA ARG A 35 -3.35 -5.96 2.01
C ARG A 35 -3.38 -7.07 0.97
N MET A 36 -3.89 -8.24 1.33
CA MET A 36 -4.07 -9.36 0.39
C MET A 36 -5.02 -9.00 -0.74
N ASP A 37 -6.15 -8.36 -0.44
CA ASP A 37 -7.13 -7.95 -1.44
C ASP A 37 -6.56 -6.89 -2.40
N ILE A 38 -5.86 -5.89 -1.86
CA ILE A 38 -5.18 -4.86 -2.65
C ILE A 38 -4.11 -5.49 -3.57
N LEU A 39 -3.32 -6.43 -3.07
CA LEU A 39 -2.33 -7.15 -3.89
C LEU A 39 -2.98 -7.97 -4.99
N LYS A 40 -4.08 -8.67 -4.70
CA LYS A 40 -4.83 -9.44 -5.71
C LYS A 40 -5.34 -8.53 -6.82
N ILE A 41 -5.90 -7.37 -6.47
CA ILE A 41 -6.37 -6.37 -7.43
C ILE A 41 -5.23 -5.84 -8.30
N HIS A 42 -4.13 -5.40 -7.69
CA HIS A 42 -3.01 -4.79 -8.43
C HIS A 42 -2.18 -5.80 -9.22
N SER A 43 -2.16 -7.06 -8.79
CA SER A 43 -1.47 -8.12 -9.51
C SER A 43 -2.32 -8.70 -10.64
N ALA A 44 -3.66 -8.59 -10.62
CA ALA A 44 -4.54 -9.12 -11.67
C ALA A 44 -4.14 -8.80 -13.12
N PRO A 45 -3.71 -7.56 -13.48
CA PRO A 45 -3.30 -7.24 -14.85
C PRO A 45 -1.91 -7.75 -15.24
N ILE A 46 -1.14 -8.35 -14.31
CA ILE A 46 0.24 -8.76 -14.56
C ILE A 46 0.26 -10.22 -15.02
N THR A 47 0.96 -10.50 -16.12
CA THR A 47 1.25 -11.86 -16.58
C THR A 47 2.11 -12.58 -15.54
N LYS A 48 1.57 -13.63 -14.92
CA LYS A 48 2.24 -14.42 -13.89
C LYS A 48 2.51 -15.82 -14.42
N HIS A 49 3.62 -16.40 -13.98
CA HIS A 49 3.89 -17.82 -14.21
C HIS A 49 4.03 -18.56 -12.88
N GLY A 50 3.29 -19.67 -12.76
CA GLY A 50 3.16 -20.41 -11.51
C GLY A 50 2.16 -19.78 -10.53
N GLU A 51 2.07 -20.38 -9.35
CA GLU A 51 1.23 -19.88 -8.26
C GLU A 51 2.00 -18.82 -7.45
N ILE A 52 1.34 -17.68 -7.24
CA ILE A 52 1.87 -16.60 -6.40
C ILE A 52 1.28 -16.76 -5.00
N ASP A 53 2.14 -16.99 -4.01
CA ASP A 53 1.78 -17.02 -2.61
C ASP A 53 1.71 -15.60 -2.07
N TYR A 54 0.49 -15.04 -2.09
CA TYR A 54 0.19 -13.72 -1.55
C TYR A 54 0.26 -13.67 -0.02
N GLU A 55 0.06 -14.79 0.69
CA GLU A 55 0.14 -14.79 2.16
C GLU A 55 1.58 -14.53 2.62
N ALA A 56 2.56 -15.17 1.98
CA ALA A 56 3.98 -14.91 2.24
C ALA A 56 4.36 -13.45 1.96
N ILE A 57 3.84 -12.88 0.88
CA ILE A 57 4.05 -11.47 0.52
C ILE A 57 3.45 -10.55 1.58
N VAL A 58 2.21 -10.82 2.00
CA VAL A 58 1.48 -10.00 2.96
C VAL A 58 2.17 -9.98 4.32
N LYS A 59 2.68 -11.14 4.79
CA LYS A 59 3.45 -11.27 6.03
C LYS A 59 4.72 -10.42 6.05
N LEU A 60 5.32 -10.16 4.88
CA LEU A 60 6.51 -9.34 4.73
C LEU A 60 6.20 -7.85 4.47
N SER A 61 4.94 -7.51 4.21
CA SER A 61 4.48 -6.16 3.86
C SER A 61 3.84 -5.42 5.05
N ASP A 62 4.33 -5.66 6.27
CA ASP A 62 3.72 -5.05 7.45
C ASP A 62 3.83 -3.52 7.45
N GLY A 63 2.74 -2.86 7.82
CA GLY A 63 2.60 -1.42 7.77
C GLY A 63 2.51 -0.82 6.36
N PHE A 64 2.40 -1.61 5.29
CA PHE A 64 2.29 -1.09 3.91
C PHE A 64 0.93 -0.42 3.68
N ASN A 65 0.94 0.74 3.03
CA ASN A 65 -0.28 1.36 2.54
C ASN A 65 -0.63 0.82 1.13
N GLY A 66 -1.77 1.22 0.58
CA GLY A 66 -2.20 0.74 -0.75
C GLY A 66 -1.24 1.12 -1.88
N ALA A 67 -0.57 2.28 -1.79
CA ALA A 67 0.42 2.70 -2.78
C ALA A 67 1.69 1.83 -2.73
N ASP A 68 2.13 1.43 -1.53
CA ASP A 68 3.28 0.54 -1.35
C ASP A 68 3.02 -0.84 -1.97
N LEU A 69 1.83 -1.39 -1.77
CA LEU A 69 1.43 -2.69 -2.35
C LEU A 69 1.32 -2.64 -3.88
N ARG A 70 0.85 -1.51 -4.43
CA ARG A 70 0.94 -1.25 -5.87
C ARG A 70 2.39 -1.18 -6.34
N ASN A 71 3.27 -0.58 -5.53
CA ASN A 71 4.68 -0.47 -5.86
C ASN A 71 5.39 -1.82 -5.83
N VAL A 72 5.00 -2.74 -4.92
CA VAL A 72 5.45 -4.14 -4.91
C VAL A 72 5.18 -4.80 -6.26
N CYS A 73 3.98 -4.64 -6.80
CA CYS A 73 3.60 -5.19 -8.10
C CYS A 73 4.43 -4.58 -9.25
N THR A 74 4.73 -3.28 -9.16
CA THR A 74 5.53 -2.56 -10.16
C THR A 74 7.01 -3.01 -10.14
N GLU A 75 7.60 -3.11 -8.95
CA GLU A 75 8.98 -3.57 -8.77
C GLU A 75 9.14 -5.05 -9.15
N ALA A 76 8.14 -5.90 -8.87
CA ALA A 76 8.13 -7.29 -9.33
C ALA A 76 8.21 -7.35 -10.88
N GLY A 77 7.41 -6.52 -11.57
CA GLY A 77 7.49 -6.38 -13.02
C GLY A 77 8.87 -5.90 -13.51
N MET A 78 9.50 -4.97 -12.80
CA MET A 78 10.86 -4.51 -13.12
C MET A 78 11.91 -5.61 -12.96
N PHE A 79 11.78 -6.50 -11.97
CA PHE A 79 12.67 -7.66 -11.84
C PHE A 79 12.47 -8.68 -12.96
N ALA A 80 11.24 -8.89 -13.43
CA ALA A 80 10.98 -9.72 -14.61
C ALA A 80 11.61 -9.14 -15.87
N ILE A 81 11.42 -7.84 -16.12
CA ILE A 81 12.01 -7.14 -17.28
C ILE A 81 13.55 -7.21 -17.25
N ARG A 82 14.17 -6.98 -16.08
CA ARG A 82 15.63 -7.11 -15.93
C ARG A 82 16.14 -8.54 -16.14
N GLY A 83 15.29 -9.53 -15.91
CA GLY A 83 15.58 -10.94 -16.18
C GLY A 83 15.19 -11.38 -17.59
N GLU A 84 14.87 -10.44 -18.49
CA GLU A 84 14.44 -10.71 -19.88
C GLU A 84 13.23 -11.65 -19.98
N ARG A 85 12.31 -11.56 -19.00
CA ARG A 85 11.06 -12.34 -18.95
C ARG A 85 9.84 -11.45 -19.20
N ASP A 86 8.83 -12.02 -19.83
CA ASP A 86 7.51 -11.43 -20.08
C ASP A 86 6.46 -11.78 -18.99
N TYR A 87 6.88 -12.54 -17.97
CA TYR A 87 6.07 -12.91 -16.81
C TYR A 87 6.81 -12.69 -15.49
N VAL A 88 6.05 -12.42 -14.44
CA VAL A 88 6.56 -12.38 -13.05
C VAL A 88 6.41 -13.74 -12.38
N THR A 89 7.35 -14.05 -11.49
CA THR A 89 7.32 -15.26 -10.63
C THR A 89 7.22 -14.86 -9.16
N GLN A 90 6.99 -15.85 -8.28
CA GLN A 90 6.98 -15.63 -6.84
C GLN A 90 8.27 -14.96 -6.35
N GLU A 91 9.42 -15.32 -6.92
CA GLU A 91 10.72 -14.76 -6.52
C GLU A 91 10.81 -13.25 -6.77
N ASP A 92 10.22 -12.76 -7.88
CA ASP A 92 10.21 -11.34 -8.21
C ASP A 92 9.39 -10.53 -7.19
N PHE A 93 8.22 -11.04 -6.78
CA PHE A 93 7.43 -10.45 -5.71
C PHE A 93 8.19 -10.45 -4.38
N MET A 94 8.84 -11.56 -4.03
CA MET A 94 9.61 -11.65 -2.79
C MET A 94 10.79 -10.68 -2.76
N LYS A 95 11.49 -10.50 -3.90
CA LYS A 95 12.55 -9.49 -4.05
C LYS A 95 12.00 -8.07 -3.94
N ALA A 96 10.87 -7.80 -4.59
CA ALA A 96 10.21 -6.49 -4.55
C ALA A 96 9.79 -6.08 -3.15
N VAL A 97 9.13 -6.98 -2.41
CA VAL A 97 8.67 -6.70 -1.04
C VAL A 97 9.84 -6.43 -0.11
N ARG A 98 10.92 -7.24 -0.18
CA ARG A 98 12.11 -7.02 0.65
C ARG A 98 12.77 -5.68 0.37
N LYS A 99 12.97 -5.36 -0.91
CA LYS A 99 13.53 -4.06 -1.34
C LYS A 99 12.70 -2.89 -0.81
N LEU A 100 11.37 -2.96 -0.95
CA LEU A 100 10.49 -1.89 -0.50
C LEU A 100 10.37 -1.82 1.02
N ALA A 101 10.40 -2.96 1.72
CA ALA A 101 10.38 -2.99 3.18
C ALA A 101 11.65 -2.33 3.76
N ASP A 102 12.81 -2.56 3.13
CA ASP A 102 14.06 -1.92 3.56
C ASP A 102 14.06 -0.41 3.27
N ASN A 103 13.57 0.00 2.10
CA ASN A 103 13.40 1.42 1.79
C ASN A 103 12.44 2.11 2.78
N LYS A 104 11.34 1.44 3.12
CA LYS A 104 10.33 1.98 4.04
C LYS A 104 10.86 2.20 5.45
N LYS A 105 11.83 1.39 5.91
CA LYS A 105 12.51 1.61 7.20
C LYS A 105 13.32 2.92 7.23
N LEU A 106 13.76 3.39 6.06
CA LEU A 106 14.53 4.63 5.91
C LEU A 106 13.62 5.86 5.77
N GLU A 107 12.33 5.67 5.51
CA GLU A 107 11.37 6.76 5.42
C GLU A 107 11.10 7.37 6.79
N THR A 108 10.88 8.69 6.81
CA THR A 108 10.50 9.39 8.04
C THR A 108 9.13 8.89 8.49
N LYS A 109 9.00 8.49 9.75
CA LYS A 109 7.72 8.07 10.32
C LYS A 109 6.73 9.25 10.25
N LEU A 110 5.67 9.07 9.46
CA LEU A 110 4.54 10.00 9.45
C LEU A 110 3.57 9.59 10.57
N ASP A 111 3.59 10.34 11.66
CA ASP A 111 2.61 10.18 12.73
C ASP A 111 1.34 10.97 12.39
N TYR A 112 0.26 10.26 12.12
CA TYR A 112 -1.05 10.86 11.96
C TYR A 112 -1.64 11.15 13.34
N LYS A 113 -1.85 12.42 13.66
CA LYS A 113 -2.60 12.80 14.85
C LYS A 113 -4.09 12.65 14.57
N PRO A 114 -4.84 11.91 15.40
CA PRO A 114 -6.29 11.87 15.29
C PRO A 114 -6.89 13.27 15.53
N ILE A 115 -8.08 13.49 14.97
CA ILE A 115 -8.91 14.71 15.14
C ILE A 115 -9.61 14.68 16.48
#